data_AF-A0A521XUP4-F1
#
_entry.id   AF-A0A521XUP4-F1
#
_cell.length_a   1.000
_cell.length_b   1.000
_cell.length_c   1.000
_cell.angle_alpha   90.00
_cell.angle_beta   90.00
_cell.angle_gamma   90.00
#
_symmetry.space_group_name_H-M   'P 1'
#
loop_
_entity.id
_entity.type
_entity.pdbx_description
1 polymer ?
#
loop_
_entity_poly.entity_id
_entity_poly.type
_entity_poly.pdbx_seq_one_letter_code
_entity_poly.pdbx_strand_id
1 'polypeptide(L)'
;MIQVKVRDASAGGTISSRIIKLLGVQEENWTMSPTPFEIGIALVMVAVIIALLVWFVRDQGANSERRMTRMLMRAGVDPGVAARGDKAAIIKDIRSRCGKCRAEDLCERWLAGKVEGENAFCPNARIFSALTNNRGLSETSRS
;
A
#
# COMPACT_ATOMS: atom_id res chain seq x y z
N MET A 1 -33.97 -22.03 22.96
CA MET A 1 -33.20 -22.93 23.85
C MET A 1 -33.64 -24.34 23.45
N ILE A 2 -32.91 -25.03 22.57
CA ILE A 2 -31.93 -26.07 22.93
C ILE A 2 -30.96 -26.22 21.75
N GLN A 3 -29.66 -26.15 22.04
CA GLN A 3 -28.57 -26.44 21.13
C GLN A 3 -28.33 -27.96 21.14
N VAL A 4 -28.69 -28.69 20.08
CA VAL A 4 -28.33 -30.11 19.95
C VAL A 4 -27.03 -30.21 19.16
N LYS A 5 -25.92 -30.37 19.89
CA LYS A 5 -24.59 -30.67 19.36
C LYS A 5 -24.55 -32.15 18.99
N VAL A 6 -24.73 -32.49 17.71
CA VAL A 6 -24.46 -33.86 17.23
C VAL A 6 -23.02 -33.90 16.72
N ARG A 7 -22.14 -34.52 17.50
CA ARG A 7 -20.84 -35.05 17.03
C ARG A 7 -21.03 -36.51 16.62
N ASP A 8 -20.10 -36.95 15.79
CA ASP A 8 -19.78 -38.32 15.36
C ASP A 8 -20.25 -38.61 13.92
N ALA A 9 -19.33 -38.63 12.95
CA ALA A 9 -18.27 -39.62 12.70
C ALA A 9 -18.78 -40.78 11.85
N SER A 10 -18.31 -40.79 10.60
CA SER A 10 -17.95 -41.97 9.79
C SER A 10 -18.83 -43.21 9.92
N ALA A 11 -19.73 -43.41 8.95
CA ALA A 11 -19.95 -44.73 8.36
C ALA A 11 -20.61 -44.56 7.00
N GLY A 12 -19.96 -45.07 5.96
CA GLY A 12 -20.54 -45.22 4.64
C GLY A 12 -21.80 -46.08 4.72
N GLY A 13 -22.92 -45.47 4.38
CA GLY A 13 -24.20 -46.13 4.24
C GLY A 13 -24.98 -45.32 3.23
N THR A 14 -25.41 -45.96 2.15
CA THR A 14 -26.26 -45.42 1.10
C THR A 14 -27.54 -44.87 1.76
N ILE A 15 -27.52 -43.59 2.15
CA ILE A 15 -28.68 -42.90 2.70
C ILE A 15 -29.69 -42.83 1.55
N SER A 16 -30.69 -43.70 1.66
CA SER A 16 -31.82 -43.83 0.75
C SER A 16 -32.35 -42.44 0.38
N SER A 17 -32.35 -42.14 -0.92
CA SER A 17 -32.91 -40.92 -1.52
C SER A 17 -34.33 -40.57 -1.03
N ARG A 18 -35.03 -41.53 -0.41
CA ARG A 18 -36.33 -41.34 0.25
C ARG A 18 -36.29 -40.51 1.54
N ILE A 19 -35.17 -40.50 2.29
CA ILE A 19 -35.07 -39.71 3.55
C ILE A 19 -34.93 -38.21 3.24
N ILE A 20 -34.21 -37.86 2.17
CA ILE A 20 -34.05 -36.46 1.73
C ILE A 20 -35.40 -35.86 1.31
N LYS A 21 -36.28 -36.64 0.67
CA LYS A 21 -37.64 -36.19 0.31
C LYS A 21 -38.57 -35.93 1.51
N LEU A 22 -38.37 -36.60 2.64
CA LEU A 22 -39.25 -36.47 3.81
C LEU A 22 -38.91 -35.27 4.70
N LEU A 23 -37.66 -34.80 4.68
CA LEU A 23 -37.23 -33.68 5.52
C LEU A 23 -37.53 -32.31 4.93
N GLY A 24 -38.14 -32.23 3.74
CA GLY A 24 -38.50 -30.94 3.13
C GLY A 24 -37.33 -29.97 3.04
N VAL A 25 -36.09 -30.48 3.07
CA VAL A 25 -34.88 -29.69 2.82
C VAL A 25 -34.90 -29.43 1.34
N GLN A 26 -35.58 -28.35 0.97
CA GLN A 26 -35.43 -27.76 -0.33
C GLN A 26 -33.96 -27.36 -0.42
N GLU A 27 -33.17 -28.07 -1.22
CA GLU A 27 -31.93 -27.49 -1.76
C GLU A 27 -32.39 -26.27 -2.55
N GLU A 28 -32.32 -25.12 -1.91
CA GLU A 28 -32.36 -23.82 -2.56
C GLU A 28 -31.11 -23.71 -3.42
N ASN A 29 -31.19 -24.34 -4.59
CA ASN A 29 -30.26 -24.17 -5.68
C ASN A 29 -30.45 -22.75 -6.18
N TRP A 30 -29.73 -21.81 -5.57
CA TRP A 30 -29.63 -20.40 -5.98
C TRP A 30 -28.90 -20.29 -7.33
N THR A 31 -29.46 -20.87 -8.40
CA THR A 31 -29.09 -20.52 -9.77
C THR A 31 -29.87 -19.26 -10.15
N MET A 32 -29.54 -18.14 -9.51
CA MET A 32 -29.85 -16.83 -10.06
C MET A 32 -28.96 -16.70 -11.29
N SER A 33 -29.47 -17.02 -12.49
CA SER A 33 -28.74 -16.75 -13.73
C SER A 33 -28.55 -15.24 -13.79
N PRO A 34 -27.31 -14.72 -13.63
CA PRO A 34 -27.10 -13.29 -13.57
C PRO A 34 -27.55 -12.67 -14.89
N THR A 35 -28.36 -11.63 -14.82
CA THR A 35 -28.78 -10.96 -16.05
C THR A 35 -27.57 -10.28 -16.69
N PRO A 36 -27.52 -10.15 -18.04
CA PRO A 36 -26.42 -9.46 -18.71
C PRO A 36 -26.17 -8.05 -18.16
N PHE A 37 -27.21 -7.40 -17.63
CA PHE A 37 -27.15 -6.10 -16.98
C PHE A 37 -26.40 -6.11 -15.65
N GLU A 38 -26.65 -7.11 -14.79
CA GLU A 38 -25.92 -7.27 -13.52
C GLU A 38 -24.43 -7.53 -13.76
N ILE A 39 -24.11 -8.36 -14.76
CA ILE A 39 -22.74 -8.59 -15.20
C ILE A 39 -22.10 -7.28 -15.67
N GLY A 40 -22.85 -6.49 -16.46
CA GLY A 40 -22.40 -5.17 -16.93
C GLY A 40 -22.08 -4.21 -15.78
N ILE A 41 -22.97 -4.09 -14.78
CA ILE A 41 -22.74 -3.24 -13.61
C ILE A 41 -21.50 -3.71 -12.83
N ALA A 42 -21.37 -5.02 -12.60
CA ALA A 42 -20.22 -5.56 -11.88
C ALA A 42 -18.89 -5.21 -12.57
N LEU A 43 -18.83 -5.32 -13.90
CA LEU A 43 -17.63 -4.95 -14.67
C LEU A 43 -17.32 -3.46 -14.57
N VAL A 44 -18.34 -2.58 -14.65
CA VAL A 44 -18.16 -1.14 -14.50
C VAL A 44 -17.65 -0.80 -13.09
N MET A 45 -18.22 -1.40 -12.06
CA MET A 45 -17.79 -1.19 -10.67
C MET A 45 -16.33 -1.62 -10.47
N VAL A 46 -15.95 -2.78 -11.00
CA VAL A 46 -14.55 -3.25 -10.95
C VAL A 46 -13.63 -2.28 -11.69
N ALA A 47 -14.00 -1.80 -12.87
CA ALA A 47 -13.21 -0.84 -13.64
C ALA A 47 -13.04 0.49 -12.89
N VAL A 48 -14.11 1.01 -12.27
CA VAL A 48 -14.08 2.24 -11.46
C VAL A 48 -13.18 2.05 -10.24
N ILE A 49 -13.30 0.93 -9.52
CA ILE A 49 -12.45 0.62 -8.37
C ILE A 49 -10.98 0.59 -8.79
N ILE A 50 -10.64 -0.10 -9.88
CA ILE A 50 -9.27 -0.15 -10.40
C ILE A 50 -8.78 1.26 -10.77
N ALA A 51 -9.61 2.06 -11.45
CA ALA A 51 -9.25 3.42 -11.82
C ALA A 51 -8.99 4.30 -10.58
N LEU A 52 -9.84 4.20 -9.56
CA LEU A 52 -9.67 4.92 -8.29
C LEU A 52 -8.41 4.47 -7.55
N LEU A 53 -8.12 3.17 -7.50
CA LEU A 53 -6.89 2.65 -6.88
C LEU A 53 -5.64 3.13 -7.62
N VAL A 54 -5.64 3.09 -8.95
CA VAL A 54 -4.53 3.60 -9.76
C VAL A 54 -4.35 5.09 -9.55
N TRP A 55 -5.43 5.87 -9.58
CA TRP A 55 -5.37 7.30 -9.32
C TRP A 55 -4.84 7.60 -7.91
N PHE A 56 -5.36 6.93 -6.89
CA PHE A 56 -4.94 7.09 -5.50
C PHE A 56 -3.45 6.76 -5.33
N VAL A 57 -2.97 5.63 -5.87
CA VAL A 57 -1.55 5.25 -5.79
C VAL A 57 -0.66 6.27 -6.54
N ARG A 58 -1.11 6.80 -7.67
CA ARG A 58 -0.36 7.82 -8.43
C ARG A 58 -0.32 9.17 -7.72
N ASP A 59 -1.44 9.60 -7.14
CA ASP A 59 -1.54 10.86 -6.39
C ASP A 59 -0.69 10.82 -5.12
N GLN A 60 -0.78 9.72 -4.35
CA GLN A 60 0.09 9.43 -3.21
C GLN A 60 1.57 9.46 -3.60
N GLY A 61 1.92 8.86 -4.74
CA GLY A 61 3.29 8.87 -5.26
C GLY A 61 3.80 10.28 -5.57
N ALA A 62 2.99 11.11 -6.23
CA ALA A 62 3.36 12.47 -6.60
C ALA A 62 3.50 13.39 -5.37
N ASN A 63 2.59 13.30 -4.40
CA ASN A 63 2.67 14.07 -3.16
C ASN A 63 3.86 13.64 -2.29
N SER A 64 4.11 12.34 -2.18
CA SER A 64 5.28 11.80 -1.48
C SER A 64 6.58 12.26 -2.13
N GLU A 65 6.67 12.24 -3.46
CA GLU A 65 7.86 12.68 -4.21
C GLU A 65 8.15 14.17 -3.99
N ARG A 66 7.14 15.04 -4.05
CA ARG A 66 7.29 16.48 -3.77
C ARG A 66 7.76 16.73 -2.34
N ARG A 67 7.21 16.01 -1.36
CA ARG A 67 7.60 16.15 0.05
C ARG A 67 9.01 15.66 0.30
N MET A 68 9.36 14.49 -0.23
CA MET A 68 10.71 13.92 -0.18
C MET A 68 11.74 14.89 -0.77
N THR A 69 11.43 15.48 -1.92
CA THR A 69 12.31 16.43 -2.61
C THR A 69 12.57 17.67 -1.73
N ARG A 70 11.53 18.23 -1.10
CA ARG A 70 11.69 19.33 -0.14
C ARG A 70 12.52 18.93 1.09
N MET A 71 12.36 17.70 1.59
CA MET A 71 13.17 17.21 2.71
C MET A 71 14.64 17.02 2.36
N LEU A 72 14.94 16.49 1.18
CA LEU A 72 16.30 16.36 0.66
C LEU A 72 16.98 17.73 0.51
N MET A 73 16.27 18.70 -0.07
CA MET A 73 16.78 20.07 -0.20
C MET A 73 17.06 20.71 1.16
N ARG A 74 16.13 20.58 2.12
CA ARG A 74 16.31 21.10 3.49
C ARG A 74 17.46 20.39 4.22
N ALA A 75 17.73 19.13 3.91
CA ALA A 75 18.89 18.41 4.40
C ALA A 75 20.20 18.78 3.66
N GLY A 76 20.16 19.60 2.61
CA GLY A 76 21.35 20.00 1.86
C GLY A 76 21.75 19.04 0.73
N VAL A 77 20.85 18.16 0.29
CA VAL A 77 21.03 17.27 -0.87
C VAL A 77 20.24 17.80 -2.05
N ASP A 78 20.91 18.10 -3.18
CA ASP A 78 20.21 18.44 -4.42
C ASP A 78 19.64 17.15 -5.06
N PRO A 79 18.31 17.04 -5.18
CA PRO A 79 17.65 15.88 -5.79
C PRO A 79 18.05 15.69 -7.27
N GLY A 80 18.36 16.77 -8.00
CA GLY A 80 18.75 16.70 -9.41
C GLY A 80 20.11 16.04 -9.64
N VAL A 81 21.01 16.18 -8.66
CA VAL A 81 22.34 15.56 -8.68
C VAL A 81 22.29 14.14 -8.13
N ALA A 82 21.46 13.88 -7.11
CA ALA A 82 21.30 12.54 -6.54
C ALA A 82 20.59 11.56 -7.50
N ALA A 83 19.78 12.07 -8.44
CA ALA A 83 19.07 11.24 -9.43
C ALA A 83 19.96 10.78 -10.60
N ARG A 84 21.22 11.23 -10.71
CA ARG A 84 22.16 10.85 -11.79
C ARG A 84 23.23 9.87 -11.30
N GLY A 85 23.60 8.93 -12.15
CA GLY A 85 24.66 7.94 -11.88
C GLY A 85 24.32 6.94 -10.76
N ASP A 86 25.32 6.52 -10.01
CA ASP A 86 25.22 5.43 -9.00
C ASP A 86 24.25 5.71 -7.84
N LYS A 87 23.82 6.97 -7.68
CA LYS A 87 22.88 7.40 -6.63
C LYS A 87 21.41 7.21 -7.02
N ALA A 88 21.10 6.90 -8.29
CA ALA A 88 19.74 6.72 -8.77
C ALA A 88 19.00 5.56 -8.07
N ALA A 89 19.70 4.44 -7.82
CA ALA A 89 19.14 3.30 -7.08
C ALA A 89 18.80 3.67 -5.63
N ILE A 90 19.66 4.47 -4.99
CA ILE A 90 19.47 4.96 -3.62
C ILE A 90 18.24 5.88 -3.57
N ILE A 91 18.10 6.80 -4.53
CA ILE A 91 16.93 7.69 -4.60
C ILE A 91 15.63 6.92 -4.85
N LYS A 92 15.66 5.86 -5.66
CA LYS A 92 14.51 4.98 -5.86
C LYS A 92 14.10 4.26 -4.57
N ASP A 93 15.05 3.80 -3.78
CA ASP A 93 14.79 3.18 -2.47
C ASP A 93 14.21 4.18 -1.47
N ILE A 94 14.80 5.38 -1.38
CA ILE A 94 14.27 6.49 -0.55
C ILE A 94 12.82 6.78 -0.92
N ARG A 95 12.50 6.89 -2.21
CA ARG A 95 11.13 7.15 -2.71
C ARG A 95 10.16 6.04 -2.29
N SER A 96 10.57 4.78 -2.44
CA SER A 96 9.78 3.62 -2.02
C SER A 96 9.46 3.66 -0.53
N ARG A 97 10.45 3.98 0.32
CA ARG A 97 10.27 4.11 1.77
C ARG A 97 9.40 5.31 2.13
N CYS A 98 9.59 6.44 1.45
CA CYS A 98 8.83 7.66 1.69
C CYS A 98 7.34 7.47 1.34
N GLY A 99 7.03 6.79 0.22
CA GLY A 99 5.65 6.51 -0.20
C GLY A 99 4.91 5.52 0.71
N LYS A 100 5.64 4.72 1.51
CA LYS A 100 5.05 3.82 2.52
C LYS A 100 4.94 4.44 3.90
N CYS A 101 5.58 5.60 4.12
CA CYS A 101 5.63 6.24 5.43
C CYS A 101 4.33 6.99 5.71
N ARG A 102 3.68 6.70 6.85
CA ARG A 102 2.42 7.35 7.26
C ARG A 102 2.63 8.61 8.11
N ALA A 103 3.88 9.03 8.36
CA ALA A 103 4.23 10.17 9.20
C ALA A 103 4.24 11.51 8.45
N GLU A 104 3.27 11.70 7.55
CA GLU A 104 3.22 12.84 6.63
C GLU A 104 3.13 14.19 7.37
N ASP A 105 2.33 14.23 8.44
CA ASP A 105 2.14 15.43 9.25
C ASP A 105 3.43 15.88 9.95
N LEU A 106 4.26 14.91 10.39
CA LEU A 106 5.55 15.21 11.00
C LEU A 106 6.54 15.78 9.97
N CYS A 107 6.51 15.24 8.74
CA CYS A 107 7.29 15.78 7.63
C CYS A 107 6.91 17.23 7.33
N GLU A 108 5.62 17.54 7.19
CA GLU A 108 5.17 18.92 6.90
C GLU A 108 5.46 19.88 8.06
N ARG A 109 5.30 19.45 9.32
CA ARG A 109 5.66 20.27 10.49
C ARG A 109 7.15 20.59 10.54
N TRP A 110 8.00 19.60 10.26
CA TRP A 110 9.45 19.79 10.17
C TRP A 110 9.84 20.70 9.00
N LEU A 111 9.25 20.49 7.82
CA LEU A 111 9.46 21.34 6.65
C LEU A 111 9.03 22.79 6.90
N ALA A 112 7.94 23.00 7.63
CA ALA A 112 7.46 24.32 8.05
C ALA A 112 8.32 24.98 9.14
N GLY A 113 9.36 24.30 9.65
CA GLY A 113 10.20 24.81 10.73
C GLY A 113 9.51 24.85 12.10
N LYS A 114 8.36 24.18 12.26
CA LYS A 114 7.62 24.10 13.53
C LYS A 114 8.19 23.07 14.49
N VAL A 115 9.20 22.32 14.05
CA VAL A 115 9.94 21.32 14.84
C VAL A 115 11.42 21.59 14.58
N GLU A 116 12.15 21.90 15.65
CA GLU A 116 13.61 22.04 15.60
C GLU A 116 14.31 20.69 15.73
N GLY A 117 15.53 20.61 15.23
CA GLY A 117 16.36 19.41 15.27
C GLY A 117 16.36 18.58 13.99
N GLU A 118 17.16 17.51 14.04
CA GLU A 118 17.32 16.56 12.94
C GLU A 118 16.02 15.82 12.62
N ASN A 119 15.89 15.34 11.38
CA ASN A 119 14.72 14.60 10.93
C ASN A 119 14.67 13.15 11.46
N ALA A 120 15.02 12.90 12.73
CA ALA A 120 15.15 11.56 13.32
C ALA A 120 13.88 10.69 13.25
N PHE A 121 12.70 11.33 13.15
CA PHE A 121 11.41 10.65 12.91
C PHE A 121 11.32 10.02 11.50
N CYS A 122 12.14 10.49 10.55
CA CYS A 122 12.11 10.07 9.16
C CYS A 122 12.88 8.75 9.00
N PRO A 123 12.28 7.69 8.41
CA PRO A 123 12.99 6.44 8.14
C PRO A 123 14.15 6.61 7.16
N ASN A 124 14.17 7.70 6.39
CA ASN A 124 15.23 8.05 5.45
C ASN A 124 16.30 8.96 6.05
N ALA A 125 16.20 9.36 7.33
CA ALA A 125 17.11 10.33 7.95
C ALA A 125 18.58 9.94 7.80
N ARG A 126 18.92 8.69 8.13
CA ARG A 126 20.28 8.16 8.00
C ARG A 126 20.80 8.22 6.57
N ILE A 127 19.93 7.99 5.58
CA ILE A 127 20.32 8.01 4.17
C ILE A 127 20.56 9.46 3.72
N PHE A 128 19.73 10.40 4.18
CA PHE A 128 19.96 11.82 3.91
C PHE A 128 21.30 12.28 4.47
N SER A 129 21.61 11.94 5.73
CA SER A 129 22.91 12.26 6.35
C SER A 129 24.10 11.59 5.62
N ALA A 130 23.92 10.36 5.12
CA ALA A 130 24.96 9.71 4.32
C ALA A 130 25.17 10.43 2.97
N LEU A 131 24.11 10.93 2.33
CA LEU A 131 24.19 11.65 1.07
C LEU A 131 24.81 13.04 1.22
N THR A 132 24.59 13.72 2.35
CA THR A 132 25.23 15.00 2.68
C THR A 132 26.71 14.84 2.99
N ASN A 133 27.09 13.84 3.78
CA ASN A 133 28.50 13.59 4.13
C ASN A 133 29.35 13.24 2.90
N ASN A 134 28.78 12.51 1.93
CA ASN A 134 29.45 12.20 0.67
C ASN A 134 29.61 13.41 -0.27
N ARG A 135 28.85 14.51 -0.08
CA ARG A 135 29.09 15.78 -0.80
C ARG A 135 30.38 16.44 -0.31
N GLY A 136 30.55 16.53 1.01
CA GLY A 136 31.73 17.14 1.63
C GLY A 136 33.05 16.45 1.26
N LEU A 137 33.03 15.12 1.08
CA LEU A 137 34.21 14.37 0.60
C LEU A 137 34.53 14.62 -0.88
N SER A 138 33.54 14.91 -1.73
CA SER A 138 33.75 15.14 -3.16
C SER A 138 34.19 16.56 -3.52
N GLU A 139 33.93 17.55 -2.66
CA GLU A 139 34.41 18.93 -2.83
C GLU A 139 35.83 19.13 -2.28
N THR A 140 36.21 18.40 -1.23
CA THR A 140 37.55 18.52 -0.62
C THR A 140 38.66 17.90 -1.49
N SER A 141 38.32 16.99 -2.41
CA SER A 141 39.29 16.38 -3.34
C SER A 141 39.55 17.19 -4.62
N ARG A 142 38.97 18.40 -4.75
CA ARG A 142 39.15 19.29 -5.90
C ARG A 142 39.80 20.64 -5.52
N SER A 143 40.26 20.81 -4.28
CA SER A 143 41.02 22.00 -3.86
C SER A 143 42.51 21.70 -3.69
#